data_AF-A0A9P2H6K5-F1
#
_entry.id   AF-A0A9P2H6K5-F1
#
_cell.length_a   1.000
_cell.length_b   1.000
_cell.length_c   1.000
_cell.angle_alpha   90.00
_cell.angle_beta   90.00
_cell.angle_gamma   90.00
#
_symmetry.space_group_name_H-M   'P 1'
#
loop_
_entity.id
_entity.type
_entity.pdbx_description
1 polymer ?
#
loop_
_entity_poly.entity_id
_entity_poly.type
_entity_poly.pdbx_seq_one_letter_code
_entity_poly.pdbx_strand_id
1 'polypeptide(L)'
;MIPAVSLGDPQFTANVHDGIARITELINSELSQADEVMRDTVAHLVDAGGTPFRPLFTVLAAQLGSDPDGWEVTVAGAAIELMHLGTLCHDRVVDESDMSRKTPSDNTRWTNNFAILAGDYRFATASQLASRLDPEAFAVVAEAFAELITGQMRATRGPASHIDTIEHYLRVVHEKTGSLIAASGQLGAALSGAAEEQIRRVARLGRMIGAAFEISRDIIAISGDSATLSGADLGKLSTRCRCSTRCVSRHPTQAGCVSCWPDRSTTTTSPKPSHCCVAHRA
;
A
#
# COMPACT_ATOMS: atom_id res chain seq x y z
N MET A 1 -6.87 14.37 -13.13
CA MET A 1 -7.83 15.19 -12.34
C MET A 1 -7.94 14.54 -10.97
N ILE A 2 -7.38 15.17 -9.93
CA ILE A 2 -7.42 14.66 -8.56
C ILE A 2 -8.89 14.70 -8.10
N PRO A 3 -9.47 13.61 -7.55
CA PRO A 3 -10.82 13.66 -7.01
C PRO A 3 -10.90 14.79 -5.98
N ALA A 4 -11.78 15.77 -6.21
CA ALA A 4 -11.86 16.96 -5.38
C ALA A 4 -12.35 16.58 -3.97
N VAL A 5 -11.40 16.40 -3.05
CA VAL A 5 -11.71 16.29 -1.62
C VAL A 5 -12.18 17.68 -1.18
N SER A 6 -13.46 17.78 -0.81
CA SER A 6 -14.03 18.99 -0.19
C SER A 6 -13.74 18.96 1.31
N LEU A 7 -12.99 19.94 1.81
CA LEU A 7 -12.57 20.01 3.21
C LEU A 7 -13.40 21.01 4.04
N GLY A 8 -14.60 21.33 3.57
CA GLY A 8 -15.56 22.22 4.24
C GLY A 8 -15.25 23.71 4.10
N ASP A 9 -13.99 24.11 4.15
CA ASP A 9 -13.55 25.48 3.88
C ASP A 9 -12.98 25.61 2.45
N PRO A 10 -13.49 26.53 1.61
CA PRO A 10 -13.04 26.67 0.21
C PRO A 10 -11.58 27.10 0.07
N GLN A 11 -11.09 27.99 0.93
CA GLN A 11 -9.71 28.48 0.86
C GLN A 11 -8.73 27.38 1.24
N PHE A 12 -9.01 26.68 2.34
CA PHE A 12 -8.24 25.52 2.78
C PHE A 12 -8.24 24.42 1.73
N THR A 13 -9.40 24.16 1.11
CA THR A 13 -9.51 23.18 0.00
C THR A 13 -8.60 23.58 -1.16
N ALA A 14 -8.61 24.86 -1.58
CA ALA A 14 -7.74 25.36 -2.63
C ALA A 14 -6.26 25.22 -2.27
N ASN A 15 -5.84 25.63 -1.07
CA ASN A 15 -4.46 25.52 -0.61
C ASN A 15 -3.96 24.06 -0.63
N VAL A 16 -4.80 23.11 -0.19
CA VAL A 16 -4.46 21.70 -0.21
C VAL A 16 -4.34 21.17 -1.64
N HIS A 17 -5.22 21.59 -2.55
CA HIS A 17 -5.16 21.20 -3.97
C HIS A 17 -3.89 21.74 -4.63
N ASP A 18 -3.53 22.99 -4.35
CA ASP A 18 -2.31 23.60 -4.85
C ASP A 18 -1.05 22.87 -4.34
N GLY A 19 -1.03 22.47 -3.07
CA GLY A 19 0.06 21.66 -2.51
C GLY A 19 0.23 20.31 -3.20
N ILE A 20 -0.87 19.61 -3.47
CA ILE A 20 -0.82 18.34 -4.20
C ILE A 20 -0.38 18.56 -5.66
N ALA A 21 -0.84 19.65 -6.28
CA ALA A 21 -0.43 20.02 -7.63
C ALA A 21 1.09 20.25 -7.70
N ARG A 22 1.68 21.01 -6.77
CA ARG A 22 3.14 21.22 -6.70
C ARG A 22 3.92 19.91 -6.58
N ILE A 23 3.47 18.98 -5.74
CA ILE A 23 4.10 17.65 -5.61
C ILE A 23 4.00 16.88 -6.94
N THR A 24 2.83 16.90 -7.57
CA THR A 24 2.58 16.20 -8.84
C THR A 24 3.41 16.77 -9.98
N GLU A 25 3.51 18.10 -10.06
CA GLU A 25 4.35 18.81 -11.03
C GLU A 25 5.83 18.47 -10.83
N LEU A 26 6.30 18.44 -9.59
CA LEU A 26 7.68 18.04 -9.30
C LEU A 26 7.96 16.61 -9.76
N ILE A 27 7.10 15.66 -9.42
CA ILE A 27 7.22 14.25 -9.88
C ILE A 27 7.31 14.20 -11.40
N ASN A 28 6.38 14.84 -12.10
CA ASN A 28 6.34 14.85 -13.57
C ASN A 28 7.59 15.50 -14.17
N SER A 29 8.07 16.59 -13.58
CA SER A 29 9.28 17.28 -14.03
C SER A 29 10.52 16.39 -13.91
N GLU A 30 10.69 15.69 -12.79
CA GLU A 30 11.83 14.79 -12.56
C GLU A 30 11.77 13.56 -13.48
N LEU A 31 10.59 12.97 -13.65
CA LEU A 31 10.41 11.81 -14.55
C LEU A 31 10.55 12.17 -16.04
N SER A 32 10.26 13.41 -16.43
CA SER A 32 10.42 13.87 -17.82
C SER A 32 11.89 13.93 -18.27
N GLN A 33 12.84 13.97 -17.32
CA GLN A 33 14.28 13.94 -17.57
C GLN A 33 14.80 12.55 -17.96
N ALA A 34 13.96 11.52 -17.89
CA ALA A 34 14.30 10.20 -18.41
C ALA A 34 14.58 10.25 -19.91
N ASP A 35 15.44 9.33 -20.36
CA ASP A 35 15.73 9.13 -21.79
C ASP A 35 14.44 8.94 -22.59
N GLU A 36 14.42 9.45 -23.83
CA GLU A 36 13.24 9.46 -24.70
C GLU A 36 12.63 8.06 -24.87
N VAL A 37 13.45 7.02 -24.93
CA VAL A 37 13.01 5.62 -25.08
C VAL A 37 12.29 5.11 -23.82
N MET A 38 12.64 5.65 -22.65
CA MET A 38 12.14 5.18 -21.35
C MET A 38 11.00 6.06 -20.82
N ARG A 39 10.84 7.28 -21.35
CA ARG A 39 9.88 8.28 -20.88
C ARG A 39 8.46 7.74 -20.82
N ASP A 40 8.00 7.06 -21.86
CA ASP A 40 6.63 6.51 -21.89
C ASP A 40 6.42 5.44 -20.80
N THR A 41 7.43 4.62 -20.51
CA THR A 41 7.37 3.55 -19.49
C THR A 41 7.42 4.12 -18.07
N VAL A 42 8.21 5.18 -17.89
CA VAL A 42 8.39 5.87 -16.61
C VAL A 42 7.21 6.82 -16.33
N ALA A 43 6.53 7.32 -17.36
CA ALA A 43 5.34 8.16 -17.22
C ALA A 43 4.03 7.35 -17.10
N HIS A 44 3.87 6.24 -17.81
CA HIS A 44 2.58 5.52 -17.93
C HIS A 44 1.94 5.03 -16.62
N LEU A 45 2.71 4.88 -15.53
CA LEU A 45 2.16 4.46 -14.24
C LEU A 45 1.69 5.63 -13.35
N VAL A 46 1.98 6.88 -13.73
CA VAL A 46 1.40 8.07 -13.06
C VAL A 46 -0.10 8.18 -13.40
N ASP A 47 -0.52 7.66 -14.56
CA ASP A 47 -1.90 7.74 -15.05
C ASP A 47 -2.81 6.56 -14.60
N ALA A 48 -2.31 5.64 -13.78
CA ALA A 48 -3.12 4.57 -13.20
C ALA A 48 -4.01 5.14 -12.08
N GLY A 49 -5.16 5.70 -12.48
CA GLY A 49 -6.07 6.49 -11.66
C GLY A 49 -6.22 6.09 -10.19
N GLY A 50 -5.98 7.07 -9.31
CA GLY A 50 -6.23 7.04 -7.88
C GLY A 50 -6.05 8.44 -7.28
N THR A 51 -6.64 8.72 -6.12
CA THR A 51 -6.31 9.94 -5.37
C THR A 51 -4.90 9.77 -4.81
N PRO A 52 -3.96 10.71 -5.04
CA PRO A 52 -2.61 10.64 -4.51
C PRO A 52 -2.64 10.88 -2.98
N PHE A 53 -3.02 9.84 -2.23
CA PHE A 53 -3.32 9.94 -0.81
C PHE A 53 -2.09 10.34 0.01
N ARG A 54 -0.90 9.86 -0.37
CA ARG A 54 0.35 10.23 0.32
C ARG A 54 0.68 11.70 0.13
N PRO A 55 0.70 12.26 -1.11
CA PRO A 55 0.78 13.70 -1.31
C PRO A 55 -0.29 14.49 -0.55
N LEU A 56 -1.55 14.05 -0.58
CA LEU A 56 -2.64 14.68 0.20
C LEU A 56 -2.31 14.70 1.70
N PHE A 57 -1.87 13.57 2.26
CA PHE A 57 -1.59 13.45 3.68
C PHE A 57 -0.36 14.26 4.10
N THR A 58 0.69 14.33 3.26
CA THR A 58 1.84 15.21 3.44
C THR A 58 1.38 16.67 3.52
N VAL A 59 0.58 17.13 2.55
CA VAL A 59 0.09 18.52 2.48
C VAL A 59 -0.81 18.84 3.67
N LEU A 60 -1.71 17.94 4.06
CA LEU A 60 -2.56 18.12 5.24
C LEU A 60 -1.75 18.19 6.53
N ALA A 61 -0.73 17.35 6.68
CA ALA A 61 0.13 17.37 7.86
C ALA A 61 0.98 18.65 7.94
N ALA A 62 1.38 19.20 6.78
CA ALA A 62 2.13 20.44 6.71
C ALA A 62 1.33 21.64 7.27
N GLN A 63 0.01 21.62 7.19
CA GLN A 63 -0.89 22.65 7.76
C GLN A 63 -0.81 22.76 9.29
N LEU A 64 -0.13 21.84 9.97
CA LEU A 64 0.10 21.90 11.41
C LEU A 64 1.27 22.84 11.79
N GLY A 65 2.12 23.20 10.83
CA GLY A 65 3.28 24.05 11.02
C GLY A 65 3.09 25.48 10.50
N SER A 66 4.12 26.30 10.68
CA SER A 66 4.14 27.71 10.26
C SER A 66 4.42 27.93 8.78
N ASP A 67 5.06 26.98 8.10
CA ASP A 67 5.41 27.05 6.68
C ASP A 67 4.88 25.84 5.90
N PRO A 68 3.56 25.74 5.69
CA PRO A 68 2.95 24.57 5.05
C PRO A 68 3.31 24.42 3.56
N ASP A 69 3.76 25.49 2.90
CA ASP A 69 4.04 25.53 1.47
C ASP A 69 5.55 25.48 1.16
N GLY A 70 6.39 25.24 2.19
CA GLY A 70 7.83 25.12 2.07
C GLY A 70 8.26 24.13 0.96
N TRP A 71 9.36 24.47 0.29
CA TRP A 71 9.87 23.65 -0.81
C TRP A 71 10.21 22.22 -0.37
N GLU A 72 10.77 22.08 0.83
CA GLU A 72 11.13 20.81 1.44
C GLU A 72 9.91 19.89 1.65
N VAL A 73 8.74 20.45 1.98
CA VAL A 73 7.47 19.69 2.06
C VAL A 73 7.12 19.09 0.70
N THR A 74 7.28 19.88 -0.36
CA THR A 74 7.02 19.45 -1.74
C THR A 74 8.00 18.34 -2.17
N VAL A 75 9.30 18.52 -1.87
CA VAL A 75 10.35 17.53 -2.15
C VAL A 75 10.09 16.22 -1.41
N ALA A 76 9.74 16.28 -0.13
CA ALA A 76 9.45 15.09 0.67
C ALA A 76 8.21 14.35 0.18
N GLY A 77 7.13 15.08 -0.14
CA GLY A 77 5.92 14.51 -0.72
C GLY A 77 6.19 13.79 -2.06
N ALA A 78 7.00 14.40 -2.92
CA ALA A 78 7.38 13.83 -4.21
C ALA A 78 8.28 12.59 -4.06
N ALA A 79 9.27 12.63 -3.17
CA ALA A 79 10.14 11.49 -2.90
C ALA A 79 9.35 10.27 -2.40
N ILE A 80 8.45 10.49 -1.43
CA ILE A 80 7.61 9.44 -0.86
C ILE A 80 6.65 8.85 -1.90
N GLU A 81 6.03 9.67 -2.73
CA GLU A 81 5.13 9.17 -3.77
C GLU A 81 5.88 8.43 -4.89
N LEU A 82 7.06 8.89 -5.29
CA LEU A 82 7.91 8.15 -6.22
C LEU A 82 8.33 6.78 -5.68
N MET A 83 8.64 6.69 -4.38
CA MET A 83 8.87 5.39 -3.72
C MET A 83 7.62 4.51 -3.80
N HIS A 84 6.44 5.06 -3.53
CA HIS A 84 5.20 4.29 -3.68
C HIS A 84 5.02 3.78 -5.11
N LEU A 85 5.13 4.65 -6.11
CA LEU A 85 4.97 4.30 -7.53
C LEU A 85 6.02 3.26 -7.97
N GLY A 86 7.26 3.36 -7.48
CA GLY A 86 8.30 2.35 -7.71
C GLY A 86 7.88 0.97 -7.20
N THR A 87 7.30 0.90 -5.99
CA THR A 87 6.83 -0.37 -5.42
C THR A 87 5.68 -1.00 -6.20
N LEU A 88 4.81 -0.18 -6.82
CA LEU A 88 3.73 -0.69 -7.68
C LEU A 88 4.27 -1.35 -8.96
N CYS A 89 5.35 -0.81 -9.53
CA CYS A 89 6.03 -1.43 -10.67
C CYS A 89 6.52 -2.84 -10.32
N HIS A 90 7.15 -2.97 -9.16
CA HIS A 90 7.70 -4.23 -8.68
C HIS A 90 6.61 -5.22 -8.25
N ASP A 91 5.55 -4.76 -7.57
CA ASP A 91 4.42 -5.59 -7.17
C ASP A 91 3.73 -6.23 -8.40
N ARG A 92 3.62 -5.50 -9.52
CA ARG A 92 3.06 -6.04 -10.77
C ARG A 92 3.87 -7.23 -11.32
N VAL A 93 5.20 -7.15 -11.26
CA VAL A 93 6.09 -8.24 -11.69
C VAL A 93 5.94 -9.46 -10.79
N VAL A 94 5.86 -9.25 -9.47
CA VAL A 94 5.64 -10.34 -8.51
C VAL A 94 4.28 -11.02 -8.78
N ASP A 95 3.22 -10.24 -8.98
CA ASP A 95 1.86 -10.76 -9.24
C ASP A 95 1.78 -11.50 -10.60
N GLU A 96 2.40 -10.99 -11.68
CA GLU A 96 2.44 -11.64 -13.00
C GLU A 96 3.28 -12.95 -13.00
N SER A 97 4.31 -13.02 -12.17
CA SER A 97 5.16 -14.23 -12.01
C SER A 97 4.40 -15.43 -11.43
N ASP A 98 3.39 -15.19 -10.59
CA ASP A 98 2.55 -16.24 -10.03
C ASP A 98 1.51 -16.76 -11.06
N MET A 99 1.09 -15.91 -12.01
CA MET A 99 0.15 -16.26 -13.08
C MET A 99 0.82 -16.99 -14.26
N SER A 100 2.05 -16.62 -14.61
CA SER A 100 2.80 -17.22 -15.72
C SER A 100 3.31 -18.65 -15.45
N ARG A 101 3.28 -19.14 -14.20
CA ARG A 101 3.41 -20.59 -13.92
C ARG A 101 2.26 -21.44 -14.48
N LYS A 102 1.13 -20.82 -14.87
CA LYS A 102 -0.06 -21.54 -15.34
C LYS A 102 -0.31 -21.46 -16.85
N THR A 103 0.28 -20.49 -17.57
CA THR A 103 0.21 -20.43 -19.05
C THR A 103 1.26 -19.46 -19.61
N PRO A 104 2.04 -19.84 -20.63
CA PRO A 104 2.90 -18.90 -21.35
C PRO A 104 2.01 -18.10 -22.33
N SER A 105 1.87 -16.78 -22.14
CA SER A 105 1.23 -15.92 -23.13
C SER A 105 2.25 -15.09 -23.89
N ASP A 106 2.28 -15.26 -25.21
CA ASP A 106 3.12 -14.61 -26.21
C ASP A 106 2.82 -13.10 -26.44
N ASN A 107 2.16 -12.43 -25.49
CA ASN A 107 1.72 -11.06 -25.68
C ASN A 107 1.80 -10.25 -24.38
N THR A 108 2.94 -9.61 -24.16
CA THR A 108 3.03 -8.48 -23.23
C THR A 108 4.09 -7.55 -23.78
N ARG A 109 3.70 -6.37 -24.24
CA ARG A 109 4.58 -5.39 -24.92
C ARG A 109 5.78 -4.91 -24.09
N TRP A 110 5.95 -5.40 -22.87
CA TRP A 110 6.98 -5.02 -21.91
C TRP A 110 7.36 -6.24 -21.09
N THR A 111 8.61 -6.70 -21.18
CA THR A 111 9.13 -7.84 -20.39
C THR A 111 9.23 -7.44 -18.92
N ASN A 112 9.06 -8.38 -17.98
CA ASN A 112 9.26 -8.18 -16.53
C ASN A 112 10.50 -7.32 -16.18
N ASN A 113 11.58 -7.44 -16.95
CA ASN A 113 12.80 -6.66 -16.78
C ASN A 113 12.58 -5.14 -16.90
N PHE A 114 11.75 -4.68 -17.84
CA PHE A 114 11.47 -3.25 -17.99
C PHE A 114 10.67 -2.68 -16.82
N ALA A 115 9.73 -3.45 -16.26
CA ALA A 115 8.97 -3.04 -15.08
C ALA A 115 9.86 -2.94 -13.83
N ILE A 116 10.81 -3.87 -13.67
CA ILE A 116 11.82 -3.80 -12.59
C ILE A 116 12.66 -2.52 -12.74
N LEU A 117 13.24 -2.30 -13.92
CA LEU A 117 14.11 -1.14 -14.19
C LEU A 117 13.35 0.19 -14.08
N ALA A 118 12.08 0.23 -14.49
CA ALA A 118 11.25 1.42 -14.32
C ALA A 118 10.93 1.70 -12.84
N GLY A 119 10.79 0.65 -12.01
CA GLY A 119 10.71 0.81 -10.56
C GLY A 119 12.02 1.32 -9.97
N ASP A 120 13.16 0.75 -10.38
CA ASP A 120 14.49 1.14 -9.91
C ASP A 120 14.83 2.59 -10.29
N TYR A 121 14.44 3.03 -11.49
CA TYR A 121 14.60 4.41 -11.91
C TYR A 121 13.81 5.36 -10.98
N ARG A 122 12.56 5.03 -10.64
CA ARG A 122 11.77 5.83 -9.69
C ARG A 122 12.38 5.86 -8.29
N PHE A 123 12.96 4.76 -7.82
CA PHE A 123 13.70 4.75 -6.56
C PHE A 123 14.95 5.62 -6.60
N ALA A 124 15.68 5.60 -7.73
CA ALA A 124 16.83 6.47 -7.92
C ALA A 124 16.41 7.95 -7.92
N THR A 125 15.34 8.32 -8.62
CA THR A 125 14.79 9.69 -8.61
C THR A 125 14.30 10.09 -7.22
N ALA A 126 13.59 9.21 -6.51
CA ALA A 126 13.17 9.47 -5.14
C ALA A 126 14.36 9.72 -4.20
N SER A 127 15.44 8.96 -4.36
CA SER A 127 16.67 9.11 -3.57
C SER A 127 17.38 10.43 -3.88
N GLN A 128 17.39 10.86 -5.15
CA GLN A 128 17.92 12.16 -5.55
C GLN A 128 17.12 13.31 -4.94
N LEU A 129 15.78 13.23 -4.96
CA LEU A 129 14.93 14.21 -4.29
C LEU A 129 15.18 14.23 -2.78
N ALA A 130 15.17 13.06 -2.13
CA ALA A 130 15.42 12.95 -0.70
C ALA A 130 16.78 13.54 -0.29
N SER A 131 17.80 13.43 -1.14
CA SER A 131 19.13 14.00 -0.87
C SER A 131 19.16 15.54 -0.81
N ARG A 132 18.08 16.22 -1.25
CA ARG A 132 17.91 17.67 -1.15
C ARG A 132 17.34 18.11 0.20
N LEU A 133 16.89 17.17 1.02
CA LEU A 133 16.39 17.43 2.37
C LEU A 133 17.56 17.48 3.37
N ASP A 134 17.28 18.00 4.57
CA ASP A 134 18.23 17.89 5.67
C ASP A 134 18.47 16.42 6.10
N PRO A 135 19.54 16.12 6.85
CA PRO A 135 19.88 14.75 7.23
C PRO A 135 18.81 14.03 8.07
N GLU A 136 18.02 14.75 8.86
CA GLU A 136 16.99 14.15 9.71
C GLU A 136 15.78 13.73 8.87
N ALA A 137 15.32 14.60 7.99
CA ALA A 137 14.26 14.29 7.04
C ALA A 137 14.68 13.19 6.05
N PHE A 138 15.93 13.21 5.56
CA PHE A 138 16.47 12.14 4.75
C PHE A 138 16.46 10.79 5.47
N ALA A 139 16.84 10.76 6.76
CA ALA A 139 16.81 9.54 7.57
C ALA A 139 15.39 8.97 7.68
N VAL A 140 14.38 9.81 7.91
CA VAL A 140 12.96 9.38 7.94
C VAL A 140 12.54 8.74 6.61
N VAL A 141 12.92 9.34 5.48
CA VAL A 141 12.63 8.77 4.15
C VAL A 141 13.32 7.41 3.97
N ALA A 142 14.60 7.31 4.30
CA ALA A 142 15.37 6.07 4.17
C ALA A 142 14.85 4.95 5.07
N GLU A 143 14.52 5.25 6.33
CA GLU A 143 13.96 4.30 7.29
C GLU A 143 12.58 3.80 6.84
N ALA A 144 11.71 4.70 6.39
CA ALA A 144 10.40 4.33 5.87
C ALA A 144 10.51 3.42 4.64
N PHE A 145 11.47 3.69 3.74
CA PHE A 145 11.71 2.86 2.58
C PHE A 145 12.23 1.47 2.96
N ALA A 146 13.21 1.39 3.88
CA ALA A 146 13.71 0.13 4.39
C ALA A 146 12.61 -0.69 5.10
N GLU A 147 11.76 -0.03 5.88
CA GLU A 147 10.61 -0.65 6.55
C GLU A 147 9.61 -1.21 5.52
N LEU A 148 9.28 -0.43 4.47
CA LEU A 148 8.41 -0.87 3.38
C LEU A 148 8.93 -2.13 2.70
N ILE A 149 10.20 -2.11 2.26
CA ILE A 149 10.80 -3.25 1.55
C ILE A 149 10.86 -4.48 2.47
N THR A 150 11.17 -4.27 3.76
CA THR A 150 11.12 -5.35 4.76
C THR A 150 9.71 -5.94 4.88
N GLY A 151 8.67 -5.10 4.89
CA GLY A 151 7.28 -5.53 4.92
C GLY A 151 6.89 -6.34 3.68
N GLN A 152 7.36 -5.93 2.49
CA GLN A 152 7.14 -6.65 1.24
C GLN A 152 7.86 -8.01 1.25
N MET A 153 9.12 -8.07 1.68
CA MET A 153 9.85 -9.34 1.85
C MET A 153 9.15 -10.27 2.85
N ARG A 154 8.65 -9.72 3.96
CA ARG A 154 7.92 -10.48 4.99
C ARG A 154 6.63 -11.06 4.41
N ALA A 155 5.90 -10.28 3.62
CA ALA A 155 4.69 -10.73 2.94
C ALA A 155 4.96 -11.89 1.98
N THR A 156 6.04 -11.81 1.21
CA THR A 156 6.46 -12.85 0.25
C THR A 156 6.90 -14.14 0.96
N ARG A 157 7.62 -14.02 2.08
CA ARG A 157 8.10 -15.17 2.85
C ARG A 157 6.98 -15.89 3.61
N GLY A 158 5.98 -15.16 4.08
CA GLY A 158 4.93 -15.67 4.96
C GLY A 158 5.37 -15.88 6.42
N PRO A 159 4.44 -16.30 7.32
CA PRO A 159 4.72 -16.46 8.74
C PRO A 159 5.72 -17.60 8.98
N ALA A 160 6.62 -17.39 9.96
CA ALA A 160 7.45 -18.49 10.45
C ALA A 160 6.59 -19.43 11.33
N SER A 161 6.99 -20.70 11.48
CA SER A 161 6.21 -21.71 12.20
C SER A 161 5.88 -21.38 13.66
N HIS A 162 6.65 -20.49 14.28
CA HIS A 162 6.51 -20.07 15.68
C HIS A 162 5.83 -18.69 15.85
N ILE A 163 5.47 -18.02 14.75
CA ILE A 163 4.84 -16.69 14.79
C ILE A 163 3.34 -16.85 14.51
N ASP A 164 2.50 -16.21 15.33
CA ASP A 164 1.06 -16.17 15.11
C ASP A 164 0.73 -15.51 13.77
N THR A 165 -0.26 -16.04 13.06
CA THR A 165 -0.61 -15.57 11.72
C THR A 165 -1.21 -14.17 11.72
N ILE A 166 -1.97 -13.80 12.77
CA ILE A 166 -2.57 -12.47 12.90
C ILE A 166 -1.47 -11.47 13.23
N GLU A 167 -0.58 -11.81 14.16
CA GLU A 167 0.60 -10.98 14.48
C GLU A 167 1.46 -10.72 13.23
N HIS A 168 1.76 -11.77 12.47
CA HIS A 168 2.50 -11.65 11.21
C HIS A 168 1.79 -10.75 10.21
N TYR A 169 0.49 -10.93 10.03
CA TYR A 169 -0.32 -10.13 9.11
C TYR A 169 -0.31 -8.65 9.50
N LEU A 170 -0.61 -8.33 10.76
CA LEU A 170 -0.60 -6.95 11.25
C LEU A 170 0.77 -6.29 11.06
N ARG A 171 1.86 -7.04 11.28
CA ARG A 171 3.21 -6.56 11.03
C ARG A 171 3.47 -6.27 9.56
N VAL A 172 3.05 -7.17 8.65
CA VAL A 172 3.13 -6.93 7.19
C VAL A 172 2.36 -5.67 6.80
N VAL A 173 1.15 -5.52 7.29
CA VAL A 173 0.29 -4.35 7.00
C VAL A 173 0.94 -3.05 7.49
N HIS A 174 1.48 -3.05 8.71
CA HIS A 174 2.19 -1.90 9.26
C HIS A 174 3.45 -1.54 8.48
N GLU A 175 4.28 -2.54 8.15
CA GLU A 175 5.55 -2.34 7.46
C GLU A 175 5.32 -1.98 5.98
N LYS A 176 4.50 -2.74 5.23
CA LYS A 176 4.31 -2.56 3.78
C LYS A 176 3.50 -1.31 3.43
N THR A 177 2.43 -1.02 4.18
CA THR A 177 1.48 0.05 3.84
C THR A 177 1.56 1.23 4.81
N GLY A 178 1.61 0.94 6.11
CA GLY A 178 1.58 1.95 7.16
C GLY A 178 2.82 2.84 7.25
N SER A 179 4.02 2.28 7.01
CA SER A 179 5.31 2.97 7.12
C SER A 179 5.37 4.23 6.24
N LEU A 180 5.02 4.10 4.96
CA LEU A 180 5.16 5.17 3.99
C LEU A 180 4.11 6.28 4.19
N ILE A 181 2.91 5.93 4.65
CA ILE A 181 1.87 6.92 5.03
C ILE A 181 2.26 7.64 6.34
N ALA A 182 2.84 6.93 7.31
CA ALA A 182 3.36 7.54 8.52
C ALA A 182 4.46 8.56 8.19
N ALA A 183 5.39 8.20 7.30
CA ALA A 183 6.45 9.09 6.83
C ALA A 183 5.91 10.31 6.09
N SER A 184 4.89 10.17 5.23
CA SER A 184 4.21 11.31 4.59
C SER A 184 3.74 12.35 5.61
N GLY A 185 3.02 11.91 6.65
CA GLY A 185 2.53 12.81 7.69
C GLY A 185 3.65 13.39 8.55
N GLN A 186 4.62 12.56 8.94
CA GLN A 186 5.77 12.98 9.75
C GLN A 186 6.58 14.07 9.05
N LEU A 187 6.95 13.85 7.79
CA LEU A 187 7.75 14.78 6.99
C LEU A 187 6.97 16.07 6.69
N GLY A 188 5.69 15.95 6.34
CA GLY A 188 4.84 17.13 6.11
C GLY A 188 4.80 18.05 7.33
N ALA A 189 4.55 17.49 8.52
CA ALA A 189 4.51 18.29 9.75
C ALA A 189 5.90 18.79 10.20
N ALA A 190 6.95 17.97 10.08
CA ALA A 190 8.29 18.35 10.51
C ALA A 190 8.85 19.49 9.66
N LEU A 191 8.76 19.37 8.33
CA LEU A 191 9.34 20.33 7.40
C LEU A 191 8.56 21.64 7.32
N SER A 192 7.31 21.67 7.80
CA SER A 192 6.55 22.92 7.94
C SER A 192 6.75 23.63 9.28
N GLY A 193 7.54 23.05 10.20
CA GLY A 193 7.81 23.63 11.52
C GLY A 193 6.70 23.38 12.55
N ALA A 194 5.96 22.28 12.44
CA ALA A 194 5.00 21.88 13.49
C ALA A 194 5.70 21.50 14.80
N ALA A 195 4.95 21.50 15.90
CA ALA A 195 5.51 21.07 17.18
C ALA A 195 5.81 19.57 17.20
N GLU A 196 6.90 19.19 17.88
CA GLU A 196 7.33 17.80 18.09
C GLU A 196 6.22 16.82 18.49
N GLU A 197 5.29 17.26 19.33
CA GLU A 197 4.15 16.45 19.72
C GLU A 197 3.18 16.18 18.55
N GLN A 198 2.93 17.18 17.71
CA GLN A 198 2.09 17.06 16.52
C GLN A 198 2.74 16.13 15.49
N ILE A 199 4.05 16.25 15.28
CA ILE A 199 4.84 15.39 14.39
C ILE A 199 4.68 13.92 14.80
N ARG A 200 4.86 13.59 16.09
CA ARG A 200 4.68 12.21 16.58
C ARG A 200 3.23 11.71 16.44
N ARG A 201 2.25 12.58 16.73
CA ARG A 201 0.83 12.22 16.64
C ARG A 201 0.41 11.93 15.20
N VAL A 202 0.82 12.76 14.23
CA VAL A 202 0.46 12.56 12.83
C VAL A 202 1.16 11.34 12.22
N ALA A 203 2.41 11.06 12.62
CA ALA A 203 3.10 9.83 12.22
C ALA A 203 2.35 8.58 12.69
N ARG A 204 1.92 8.57 13.98
CA ARG A 204 1.12 7.47 14.54
C ARG A 204 -0.24 7.35 13.84
N LEU A 205 -0.90 8.46 13.56
CA LEU A 205 -2.16 8.48 12.81
C LEU A 205 -1.98 7.88 11.42
N GLY A 206 -0.94 8.29 10.68
CA GLY A 206 -0.64 7.77 9.35
C GLY A 206 -0.44 6.25 9.34
N ARG A 207 0.29 5.72 10.33
CA ARG A 207 0.49 4.28 10.50
C ARG A 207 -0.82 3.52 10.74
N MET A 208 -1.73 4.09 11.53
CA MET A 208 -3.05 3.51 11.81
C MET A 208 -3.97 3.58 10.58
N ILE A 209 -3.97 4.71 9.86
CA ILE A 209 -4.72 4.87 8.61
C ILE A 209 -4.27 3.83 7.58
N GLY A 210 -2.95 3.70 7.38
CA GLY A 210 -2.41 2.72 6.43
C GLY A 210 -2.81 1.30 6.79
N ALA A 211 -2.83 0.96 8.08
CA ALA A 211 -3.28 -0.36 8.51
C ALA A 211 -4.78 -0.59 8.26
N ALA A 212 -5.62 0.38 8.63
CA ALA A 212 -7.05 0.28 8.41
C ALA A 212 -7.41 0.19 6.92
N PHE A 213 -6.70 0.94 6.07
CA PHE A 213 -6.89 0.93 4.63
C PHE A 213 -6.57 -0.45 4.01
N GLU A 214 -5.42 -1.03 4.37
CA GLU A 214 -5.00 -2.34 3.87
C GLU A 214 -5.96 -3.45 4.32
N ILE A 215 -6.37 -3.43 5.59
CA ILE A 215 -7.34 -4.40 6.14
C ILE A 215 -8.67 -4.29 5.42
N SER A 216 -9.16 -3.06 5.19
CA SER A 216 -10.40 -2.84 4.45
C SER A 216 -10.31 -3.38 3.02
N ARG A 217 -9.20 -3.11 2.32
CA ARG A 217 -8.97 -3.61 0.96
C ARG A 217 -8.96 -5.13 0.91
N ASP A 218 -8.30 -5.79 1.86
CA ASP A 218 -8.24 -7.24 1.94
C ASP A 218 -9.63 -7.85 2.26
N ILE A 219 -10.43 -7.21 3.13
CA ILE A 219 -11.81 -7.63 3.42
C ILE A 219 -12.68 -7.52 2.16
N ILE A 220 -12.58 -6.41 1.41
CA ILE A 220 -13.32 -6.21 0.16
C ILE A 220 -12.91 -7.28 -0.87
N ALA A 221 -11.61 -7.57 -0.98
CA ALA A 221 -11.11 -8.61 -1.89
C ALA A 221 -11.64 -10.01 -1.54
N ILE A 222 -11.87 -10.31 -0.26
CA ILE A 222 -12.47 -11.58 0.18
C ILE A 222 -13.99 -11.60 -0.02
N SER A 223 -14.66 -10.46 0.14
CA SER A 223 -16.13 -10.35 0.16
C SER A 223 -16.75 -10.15 -1.21
N GLY A 224 -15.97 -9.74 -2.22
CA GLY A 224 -16.46 -9.51 -3.58
C GLY A 224 -16.73 -10.80 -4.35
N ASP A 225 -17.84 -10.82 -5.10
CA ASP A 225 -18.10 -11.84 -6.14
C ASP A 225 -16.96 -11.78 -7.18
N SER A 226 -16.52 -12.93 -7.68
CA SER A 226 -15.38 -13.11 -8.60
C SER A 226 -15.44 -12.31 -9.91
N ALA A 227 -16.50 -11.55 -10.16
CA ALA A 227 -16.72 -10.73 -11.35
C ALA A 227 -16.18 -9.29 -11.25
N THR A 228 -15.87 -8.79 -10.04
CA THR A 228 -15.35 -7.41 -9.84
C THR A 228 -13.87 -7.37 -9.43
N LEU A 229 -13.26 -8.53 -9.21
CA LEU A 229 -11.88 -8.66 -8.76
C LEU A 229 -10.94 -8.77 -9.97
N SER A 230 -9.87 -7.98 -9.96
CA SER A 230 -8.82 -8.13 -10.95
C SER A 230 -8.08 -9.45 -10.74
N GLY A 231 -7.49 -10.04 -11.79
CA GLY A 231 -6.77 -11.32 -11.69
C GLY A 231 -5.63 -11.33 -10.64
N ALA A 232 -5.12 -10.15 -10.25
CA ALA A 232 -4.13 -9.98 -9.20
C ALA A 232 -4.69 -10.23 -7.78
N ASP A 233 -5.98 -9.96 -7.57
CA ASP A 233 -6.64 -10.13 -6.27
C ASP A 233 -6.89 -11.61 -5.96
N LEU A 234 -7.21 -12.42 -6.99
CA LEU A 234 -7.42 -13.86 -6.87
C LEU A 234 -6.13 -14.64 -6.58
N GLY A 235 -4.97 -14.17 -7.08
CA GLY A 235 -3.66 -14.75 -6.79
C GLY A 235 -3.31 -14.64 -5.30
N LYS A 236 -3.54 -13.45 -4.72
CA LYS A 236 -3.26 -13.13 -3.30
C LYS A 236 -4.07 -13.98 -2.32
N LEU A 237 -5.32 -14.33 -2.66
CA LEU A 237 -6.18 -15.17 -1.84
C LEU A 237 -5.73 -16.65 -1.78
N SER A 238 -5.15 -17.20 -2.85
CA SER A 238 -4.79 -18.63 -2.90
C SER A 238 -3.53 -18.96 -2.08
N THR A 239 -2.61 -18.00 -1.96
CA THR A 239 -1.32 -18.20 -1.27
C THR A 239 -1.36 -17.75 0.20
N ARG A 240 -2.24 -16.80 0.57
CA ARG A 240 -2.30 -16.24 1.95
C ARG A 240 -3.22 -16.99 2.92
N CYS A 241 -4.15 -17.82 2.44
CA CYS A 241 -5.12 -18.48 3.33
C CYS A 241 -5.32 -19.97 2.97
N ARG A 242 -4.52 -20.87 3.54
CA ARG A 242 -4.74 -22.34 3.43
C ARG A 242 -6.10 -22.80 3.99
N CYS A 243 -6.83 -21.93 4.69
CA CYS A 243 -8.13 -22.24 5.25
C CYS A 243 -9.24 -22.28 4.17
N SER A 244 -9.14 -21.47 3.11
CA SER A 244 -10.17 -21.44 2.05
C SER A 244 -10.08 -22.65 1.12
N THR A 245 -8.88 -23.15 0.82
CA THR A 245 -8.68 -24.27 -0.12
C THR A 245 -9.30 -25.56 0.39
N ARG A 246 -9.32 -25.78 1.72
CA ARG A 246 -9.91 -26.97 2.34
C ARG A 246 -11.45 -26.92 2.34
N CYS A 247 -12.04 -25.74 2.52
CA CYS A 247 -13.50 -25.55 2.44
C CYS A 247 -14.02 -25.74 1.01
N VAL A 248 -13.37 -25.12 0.01
CA VAL A 248 -13.78 -25.22 -1.40
C VAL A 248 -13.65 -26.66 -1.93
N SER A 249 -12.60 -27.39 -1.52
CA SER A 249 -12.38 -28.78 -1.95
C SER A 249 -13.42 -29.78 -1.41
N ARG A 250 -14.13 -29.46 -0.32
CA ARG A 250 -15.10 -30.37 0.33
C ARG A 250 -16.55 -30.11 -0.07
N HIS A 251 -16.90 -28.89 -0.48
CA HIS A 251 -18.26 -28.53 -0.87
C HIS A 251 -18.27 -27.62 -2.11
N PRO A 252 -18.12 -28.18 -3.33
CA PRO A 252 -17.99 -27.40 -4.55
C PRO A 252 -19.29 -26.71 -5.02
N THR A 253 -20.42 -26.92 -4.34
CA THR A 253 -21.75 -26.47 -4.80
C THR A 253 -22.50 -25.55 -3.83
N GLN A 254 -21.91 -25.10 -2.72
CA GLN A 254 -22.55 -24.14 -1.82
C GLN A 254 -21.88 -22.76 -1.90
N ALA A 255 -22.53 -21.85 -2.61
CA ALA A 255 -22.32 -20.42 -2.44
C ALA A 255 -22.79 -20.01 -1.03
N GLY A 256 -21.92 -19.36 -0.26
CA GLY A 256 -22.25 -18.80 1.05
C GLY A 256 -21.96 -19.73 2.23
N CYS A 257 -20.74 -19.69 2.76
CA CYS A 257 -20.45 -20.12 4.12
C CYS A 257 -19.97 -18.91 4.93
N VAL A 258 -20.92 -18.13 5.42
CA VAL A 258 -20.71 -17.08 6.43
C VAL A 258 -20.93 -17.71 7.80
N SER A 259 -19.93 -18.37 8.37
CA SER A 259 -19.83 -18.63 9.82
C SER A 259 -18.60 -19.47 10.16
N CYS A 260 -17.54 -18.80 10.61
CA CYS A 260 -16.49 -19.42 11.41
C CYS A 260 -16.04 -18.39 12.46
N TRP A 261 -16.86 -18.20 13.48
CA TRP A 261 -16.45 -17.60 14.76
C TRP A 261 -16.65 -18.67 15.84
N PRO A 262 -15.67 -18.92 16.72
CA PRO A 262 -15.88 -19.82 17.83
C PRO A 262 -16.72 -19.13 18.91
N ASP A 263 -17.89 -19.68 19.18
CA ASP A 263 -18.69 -19.35 20.35
C ASP A 263 -17.90 -19.71 21.62
N ARG A 264 -17.62 -18.71 22.46
CA ARG A 264 -17.07 -18.90 23.80
C ARG A 264 -18.22 -19.21 24.75
N SER A 265 -18.65 -20.46 24.77
CA SER A 265 -19.38 -20.97 25.92
C SER A 265 -19.27 -22.50 26.01
N THR A 266 -19.08 -22.97 27.23
CA THR A 266 -18.99 -24.36 27.71
C THR A 266 -17.59 -24.97 27.90
N THR A 267 -17.33 -25.17 29.18
CA THR A 267 -16.25 -25.88 29.85
C THR A 267 -16.33 -27.39 29.64
N THR A 268 -15.16 -28.03 29.85
CA THR A 268 -14.90 -29.44 30.21
C THR A 268 -14.89 -30.54 29.15
N THR A 269 -13.77 -31.28 29.21
CA THR A 269 -13.49 -32.66 28.79
C THR A 269 -13.40 -32.97 27.30
N SER A 270 -12.23 -33.52 26.93
CA SER A 270 -11.85 -33.98 25.60
C SER A 270 -12.85 -34.96 24.97
N PRO A 271 -13.06 -34.89 23.64
CA PRO A 271 -13.04 -36.12 22.86
C PRO A 271 -12.49 -36.00 21.42
N LYS A 272 -12.25 -37.19 20.84
CA LYS A 272 -11.77 -37.57 19.50
C LYS A 272 -12.52 -36.91 18.32
N PRO A 273 -11.93 -36.89 17.10
CA PRO A 273 -12.56 -36.32 15.92
C PRO A 273 -13.52 -37.33 15.28
N SER A 274 -14.83 -37.12 15.41
CA SER A 274 -15.82 -37.83 14.58
C SER A 274 -17.14 -37.07 14.48
N HIS A 275 -17.55 -36.82 13.24
CA HIS A 275 -18.89 -36.44 12.76
C HIS A 275 -19.47 -35.08 13.16
N CYS A 276 -19.48 -34.14 12.21
CA CYS A 276 -20.30 -32.93 12.28
C CYS A 276 -20.92 -32.64 10.89
N CYS A 277 -21.76 -33.55 10.41
CA CYS A 277 -22.74 -33.29 9.35
C CYS A 277 -24.04 -33.99 9.74
N VAL A 278 -24.97 -33.26 10.35
CA VAL A 278 -26.38 -33.62 10.35
C VAL A 278 -27.11 -32.49 9.65
N ALA A 279 -27.68 -32.80 8.49
CA ALA A 279 -28.50 -31.90 7.70
C ALA A 279 -29.86 -31.75 8.38
N HIS A 280 -30.26 -30.53 8.73
CA HIS A 280 -31.68 -30.21 8.91
C HIS A 280 -32.19 -29.56 7.62
N ARG A 281 -33.06 -30.30 6.92
CA ARG A 281 -33.97 -29.74 5.91
C ARG A 281 -35.09 -29.00 6.62
N ALA A 282 -35.33 -27.76 6.21
CA ALA A 282 -36.65 -27.15 6.08
C ALA A 282 -36.57 -26.19 4.89
#